data_AF-A0A6D2C1Z8-F1
#
_entry.id   AF-A0A6D2C1Z8-F1
#
_cell.length_a   1.000
_cell.length_b   1.000
_cell.length_c   1.000
_cell.angle_alpha   90.00
_cell.angle_beta   90.00
_cell.angle_gamma   90.00
#
_symmetry.space_group_name_H-M   'P 1'
#
loop_
_entity.id
_entity.type
_entity.pdbx_description
1 polymer ?
#
loop_
_entity_poly.entity_id
_entity_poly.type
_entity_poly.pdbx_seq_one_letter_code
_entity_poly.pdbx_strand_id
1 'polypeptide(L)'
;MFDSVKGNKGKILTPIGDMEVNIKYAYRHFTKNTYNTDRENIKGGFFETFKKPLFIVEQTREGQKEPSVYFYKPFFDKDKRLMNLFGIGIDSNGSINFKTYYFDDSGSRLRRILNNQVKILYTSQL
;
A
#
# COMPACT_ATOMS: atom_id res chain seq x y z
N MET A 1 -13.30 2.42 -1.60
CA MET A 1 -14.01 1.14 -1.68
C MET A 1 -13.61 0.44 -2.97
N PHE A 2 -13.88 -0.87 -3.11
CA PHE A 2 -13.67 -1.60 -4.37
C PHE A 2 -14.57 -1.03 -5.47
N ASP A 3 -14.04 -0.97 -6.69
CA ASP A 3 -14.78 -0.48 -7.86
C ASP A 3 -15.70 -1.57 -8.44
N SER A 4 -15.35 -2.84 -8.26
CA SER A 4 -16.25 -3.98 -8.45
C SER A 4 -15.86 -5.17 -7.58
N VAL A 5 -16.80 -6.08 -7.34
CA VAL A 5 -16.59 -7.30 -6.56
C VAL A 5 -17.17 -8.49 -7.32
N LYS A 6 -16.39 -9.58 -7.44
CA LYS A 6 -16.81 -10.86 -8.01
C LYS A 6 -16.31 -12.00 -7.13
N GLY A 7 -17.23 -12.65 -6.42
CA GLY A 7 -16.88 -13.71 -5.47
C GLY A 7 -15.99 -13.18 -4.34
N ASN A 8 -14.81 -13.79 -4.16
CA ASN A 8 -13.82 -13.39 -3.14
C ASN A 8 -12.81 -12.34 -3.63
N LYS A 9 -12.99 -11.83 -4.86
CA LYS A 9 -12.07 -10.88 -5.52
C LYS A 9 -12.73 -9.50 -5.64
N GLY A 10 -11.99 -8.47 -5.28
CA GLY A 10 -12.37 -7.07 -5.42
C GLY A 10 -11.41 -6.38 -6.36
N LYS A 11 -11.92 -5.61 -7.31
CA LYS A 11 -11.11 -4.78 -8.19
C LYS A 11 -10.97 -3.37 -7.62
N ILE A 12 -9.78 -2.80 -7.75
CA ILE A 12 -9.50 -1.39 -7.47
C ILE A 12 -8.84 -0.78 -8.70
N LEU A 13 -9.41 0.31 -9.21
CA LEU A 13 -8.80 1.11 -10.26
C LEU A 13 -7.63 1.91 -9.66
N THR A 14 -6.46 1.78 -10.27
CA THR A 14 -5.24 2.48 -9.84
C THR A 14 -4.61 3.24 -11.01
N PRO A 15 -3.67 4.16 -10.76
CA PRO A 15 -2.98 4.88 -11.84
C PRO A 15 -2.22 4.00 -12.83
N ILE A 16 -1.92 2.75 -12.46
CA ILE A 16 -1.21 1.78 -13.33
C ILE A 16 -2.13 0.66 -13.83
N GLY A 17 -3.45 0.81 -13.67
CA GLY A 17 -4.46 -0.14 -14.12
C GLY A 17 -5.24 -0.84 -12.99
N ASP A 18 -6.06 -1.81 -13.37
CA ASP A 18 -6.86 -2.62 -12.47
C ASP A 18 -5.98 -3.48 -11.57
N MET A 19 -6.19 -3.40 -10.25
CA MET A 19 -5.62 -4.32 -9.28
C MET A 19 -6.69 -5.26 -8.75
N GLU A 20 -6.43 -6.57 -8.79
CA GLU A 20 -7.32 -7.59 -8.23
C GLU A 20 -6.85 -8.01 -6.84
N VAL A 21 -7.73 -7.84 -5.86
CA VAL A 21 -7.45 -8.07 -4.44
C VAL A 21 -8.30 -9.21 -3.91
N ASN A 22 -7.70 -10.10 -3.14
CA ASN A 22 -8.46 -11.05 -2.34
C ASN A 22 -9.11 -10.36 -1.14
N ILE A 23 -10.43 -10.22 -1.18
CA ILE A 23 -11.23 -9.46 -0.21
C ILE A 23 -11.09 -10.01 1.22
N LYS A 24 -11.08 -11.34 1.36
CA LYS A 24 -10.96 -11.99 2.67
C LYS A 24 -9.64 -11.63 3.35
N TYR A 25 -8.55 -11.59 2.58
CA TYR A 25 -7.24 -11.23 3.09
C TYR A 25 -7.14 -9.72 3.35
N ALA A 26 -7.73 -8.89 2.49
CA ALA A 26 -7.78 -7.44 2.67
C ALA A 26 -8.37 -7.05 4.03
N TYR A 27 -9.56 -7.57 4.35
CA TYR A 27 -10.23 -7.25 5.61
C TYR A 27 -9.52 -7.84 6.83
N ARG A 28 -8.87 -9.00 6.67
CA ARG A 28 -8.10 -9.61 7.75
C ARG A 28 -7.02 -8.69 8.27
N HIS A 29 -6.35 -7.90 7.44
CA HIS A 29 -5.28 -7.02 7.92
C HIS A 29 -5.77 -5.84 8.77
N PHE A 30 -7.04 -5.44 8.67
CA PHE A 30 -7.60 -4.40 9.53
C PHE A 30 -7.89 -4.91 10.96
N THR A 31 -8.17 -6.20 11.12
CA THR A 31 -8.64 -6.74 12.41
C THR A 31 -7.72 -7.83 12.99
N LYS A 32 -6.91 -8.48 12.16
CA LYS A 32 -5.93 -9.54 12.51
C LYS A 32 -4.58 -9.19 11.90
N ASN A 33 -3.77 -8.49 12.69
CA ASN A 33 -2.39 -8.11 12.40
C ASN A 33 -1.46 -8.61 13.52
N THR A 34 -0.15 -8.39 13.39
CA THR A 34 0.88 -8.84 14.34
C THR A 34 0.56 -8.51 15.81
N TYR A 35 -0.19 -7.43 16.05
CA TYR A 35 -0.55 -6.97 17.39
C TYR A 35 -2.04 -7.13 17.71
N ASN A 36 -2.82 -7.84 16.87
CA ASN A 36 -4.28 -8.01 16.97
C ASN A 36 -5.04 -6.71 17.26
N THR A 37 -4.52 -5.57 16.80
CA THR A 37 -5.11 -4.26 17.03
C THR A 37 -6.22 -4.01 16.02
N ASP A 38 -7.33 -3.42 16.45
CA ASP A 38 -8.32 -2.89 15.53
C ASP A 38 -7.75 -1.68 14.77
N ARG A 39 -7.68 -1.82 13.44
CA ARG A 39 -7.21 -0.80 12.49
C ARG A 39 -8.31 -0.44 11.50
N GLU A 40 -9.57 -0.65 11.85
CA GLU A 40 -10.72 -0.23 11.02
C GLU A 40 -10.65 1.25 10.65
N ASN A 41 -10.12 2.09 11.54
CA ASN A 41 -9.89 3.51 11.31
C ASN A 41 -8.94 3.83 10.13
N ILE A 42 -8.05 2.91 9.72
CA ILE A 42 -7.14 3.13 8.59
C ILE A 42 -7.74 2.69 7.23
N LYS A 43 -8.97 2.15 7.22
CA LYS A 43 -9.67 1.76 5.97
C LYS A 43 -9.82 2.91 4.97
N GLY A 44 -9.99 4.14 5.47
CA GLY A 44 -9.99 5.34 4.64
C GLY A 44 -8.67 5.50 3.89
N GLY A 45 -7.55 5.36 4.59
CA GLY A 45 -6.22 5.42 3.99
C GLY A 45 -5.95 4.26 3.03
N PHE A 46 -6.51 3.08 3.27
CA PHE A 46 -6.29 1.91 2.44
C PHE A 46 -6.70 2.10 0.97
N PHE A 47 -7.97 2.43 0.72
CA PHE A 47 -8.44 2.61 -0.66
C PHE A 47 -7.85 3.86 -1.29
N GLU A 48 -7.68 4.90 -0.49
CA GLU A 48 -7.11 6.17 -0.93
C GLU A 48 -5.66 6.01 -1.40
N THR A 49 -4.86 5.15 -0.76
CA THR A 49 -3.49 4.84 -1.19
C THR A 49 -3.45 4.08 -2.52
N PHE A 50 -4.40 3.18 -2.80
CA PHE A 50 -4.47 2.54 -4.12
C PHE A 50 -4.88 3.51 -5.23
N LYS A 51 -5.88 4.36 -4.95
CA LYS A 51 -6.48 5.25 -5.96
C LYS A 51 -5.64 6.51 -6.20
N LYS A 52 -5.05 7.07 -5.14
CA LYS A 52 -4.27 8.31 -5.18
C LYS A 52 -2.96 8.17 -4.39
N PRO A 53 -2.05 7.27 -4.81
CA PRO A 53 -0.70 7.20 -4.25
C PRO A 53 0.12 8.43 -4.65
N LEU A 54 1.13 8.74 -3.84
CA LEU A 54 2.22 9.63 -4.24
C LEU A 54 3.15 8.93 -5.24
N PHE A 55 3.49 7.67 -4.99
CA PHE A 55 4.31 6.89 -5.91
C PHE A 55 4.01 5.40 -5.80
N ILE A 56 4.31 4.68 -6.87
CA ILE A 56 4.14 3.23 -6.98
C ILE A 56 5.45 2.62 -7.44
N VAL A 57 5.85 1.51 -6.80
CA VAL A 57 7.05 0.77 -7.17
C VAL A 57 6.76 -0.71 -7.32
N GLU A 58 7.52 -1.34 -8.20
CA GLU A 58 7.66 -2.78 -8.29
C GLU A 58 8.91 -3.20 -7.52
N GLN A 59 8.77 -4.22 -6.68
CA GLN A 59 9.86 -4.76 -5.88
C GLN A 59 9.77 -6.28 -5.80
N THR A 60 10.83 -6.95 -6.26
CA THR A 60 11.06 -8.38 -6.02
C THR A 60 11.81 -8.54 -4.71
N ARG A 61 11.28 -9.33 -3.78
CA ARG A 61 12.01 -9.72 -2.57
C ARG A 61 12.79 -11.01 -2.83
N GLU A 62 13.88 -11.20 -2.10
CA GLU A 62 14.62 -12.47 -2.11
C GLU A 62 13.69 -13.64 -1.80
N GLY A 63 13.72 -14.67 -2.64
CA GLY A 63 12.82 -15.83 -2.56
C GLY A 63 11.44 -15.66 -3.21
N GLN A 64 11.09 -14.48 -3.74
CA GLN A 64 9.88 -14.31 -4.56
C GLN A 64 10.19 -14.51 -6.05
N LYS A 65 9.37 -15.33 -6.73
CA LYS A 65 9.45 -15.53 -8.20
C LYS A 65 8.91 -14.33 -8.97
N GLU A 66 7.79 -13.77 -8.50
CA GLU A 66 7.11 -12.64 -9.12
C GLU A 66 7.24 -11.39 -8.24
N PRO A 67 7.40 -10.20 -8.84
CA PRO A 67 7.48 -8.96 -8.09
C PRO A 67 6.15 -8.65 -7.39
N SER A 68 6.23 -7.90 -6.30
CA SER A 68 5.06 -7.27 -5.69
C SER A 68 5.02 -5.79 -6.04
N VAL A 69 3.81 -5.25 -6.19
CA VAL A 69 3.60 -3.82 -6.46
C VAL A 69 3.23 -3.11 -5.17
N TYR A 70 3.92 -2.01 -4.84
CA TYR A 70 3.70 -1.23 -3.63
C TYR A 70 3.25 0.19 -3.95
N PHE A 71 2.17 0.59 -3.30
CA PHE A 71 1.56 1.91 -3.38
C PHE A 71 1.91 2.68 -2.11
N TYR A 72 2.43 3.89 -2.25
CA TYR A 72 2.82 4.73 -1.13
C TYR A 72 2.09 6.06 -1.14
N LYS A 73 1.47 6.44 -0.02
CA LYS A 73 0.79 7.73 0.15
C LYS A 73 1.19 8.39 1.48
N PRO A 74 1.68 9.65 1.45
CA PRO A 74 1.92 10.41 2.67
C PRO A 74 0.60 10.91 3.26
N PHE A 75 0.54 10.98 4.58
CA PHE A 75 -0.51 11.63 5.33
C PHE A 75 0.11 12.78 6.12
N PHE A 76 -0.52 13.94 6.05
CA PHE A 76 -0.03 15.16 6.67
C PHE A 76 -1.00 15.61 7.77
N ASP A 77 -0.48 16.34 8.75
CA ASP A 77 -1.32 17.05 9.73
C ASP A 77 -1.91 18.32 9.11
N LYS A 78 -2.69 19.06 9.91
CA LYS A 78 -3.30 20.33 9.51
C LYS A 78 -2.28 21.40 9.08
N ASP A 79 -1.05 21.30 9.57
CA ASP A 79 0.05 22.24 9.30
C ASP A 79 0.95 21.74 8.15
N LYS A 80 0.47 20.74 7.39
CA LYS A 80 1.16 20.09 6.27
C LYS A 80 2.47 19.40 6.66
N ARG A 81 2.66 19.05 7.93
CA ARG A 81 3.81 18.25 8.37
C ARG A 81 3.53 16.79 8.10
N LEU A 82 4.53 16.07 7.59
CA LEU A 82 4.40 14.63 7.30
C LEU A 82 4.14 13.89 8.61
N MET A 83 2.99 13.24 8.73
CA MET A 83 2.67 12.37 9.85
C MET A 83 3.14 10.95 9.57
N ASN A 84 2.70 10.36 8.46
CA ASN A 84 2.92 8.94 8.18
C ASN A 84 3.07 8.70 6.67
N LEU A 85 3.81 7.65 6.31
CA LEU A 85 3.84 7.12 4.94
C LEU A 85 3.11 5.78 4.93
N PHE A 86 1.94 5.74 4.32
CA PHE A 86 1.16 4.52 4.20
C PHE A 86 1.58 3.74 2.96
N GLY A 87 2.17 2.57 3.16
CA GLY A 87 2.53 1.63 2.11
C GLY A 87 1.58 0.43 2.08
N ILE A 88 1.10 0.07 0.90
CA ILE A 88 0.34 -1.17 0.68
C ILE A 88 0.96 -1.90 -0.51
N GLY A 89 1.37 -3.15 -0.27
CA GLY A 89 1.83 -4.07 -1.30
C GLY A 89 0.71 -5.00 -1.75
N ILE A 90 0.74 -5.38 -3.03
CA ILE A 90 -0.02 -6.50 -3.57
C ILE A 90 0.94 -7.45 -4.28
N ASP A 91 0.84 -8.74 -3.98
CA ASP A 91 1.57 -9.79 -4.69
C ASP A 91 0.79 -10.30 -5.90
N SER A 92 1.43 -11.14 -6.71
CA SER A 92 0.82 -11.72 -7.92
C SER A 92 -0.41 -12.59 -7.65
N ASN A 93 -0.65 -13.02 -6.41
CA ASN A 93 -1.83 -13.78 -6.01
C ASN A 93 -2.98 -12.88 -5.52
N GLY A 94 -2.80 -11.56 -5.56
CA GLY A 94 -3.76 -10.59 -5.03
C GLY A 94 -3.78 -10.53 -3.50
N SER A 95 -2.75 -11.05 -2.83
CA SER A 95 -2.60 -10.96 -1.38
C SER A 95 -2.00 -9.61 -1.00
N ILE A 96 -2.57 -8.99 0.02
CA ILE A 96 -2.14 -7.68 0.47
C ILE A 96 -1.04 -7.80 1.51
N ASN A 97 -0.08 -6.89 1.44
CA ASN A 97 0.96 -6.68 2.45
C ASN A 97 0.91 -5.24 2.95
N PHE A 98 0.48 -5.02 4.19
CA PHE A 98 0.48 -3.69 4.80
C PHE A 98 1.87 -3.32 5.28
N LYS A 99 2.44 -2.26 4.69
CA LYS A 99 3.65 -1.58 5.14
C LYS A 99 3.28 -0.19 5.63
N THR A 100 2.58 -0.11 6.76
CA THR A 100 2.31 1.17 7.41
C THR A 100 3.61 1.65 8.07
N TYR A 101 4.18 2.74 7.56
CA TYR A 101 5.31 3.40 8.20
C TYR A 101 4.79 4.53 9.06
N TYR A 102 4.79 4.29 10.37
CA TYR A 102 4.60 5.35 11.36
C TYR A 102 5.81 6.29 11.34
N PHE A 103 5.53 7.61 11.40
CA PHE A 103 6.45 8.74 11.59
C PHE A 103 7.93 8.37 11.39
N ASP A 104 8.39 8.35 10.12
CA ASP A 104 9.81 8.12 9.81
C ASP A 104 10.57 9.44 9.87
N ASP A 105 10.74 9.98 11.09
CA ASP A 105 11.38 11.28 11.34
C ASP A 105 12.79 11.37 10.71
N SER A 106 13.48 10.23 10.65
CA SER A 106 14.82 10.09 10.06
C SER A 106 14.86 9.98 8.53
N GLY A 107 13.72 9.70 7.88
CA GLY A 107 13.64 9.34 6.46
C GLY A 107 14.38 8.04 6.08
N SER A 108 14.84 7.24 7.06
CA SER A 108 15.67 6.06 6.84
C SER A 108 14.92 4.94 6.10
N ARG A 109 13.60 4.82 6.32
CA ARG A 109 12.77 3.79 5.68
C ARG A 109 12.49 4.15 4.23
N LEU A 110 12.24 5.42 3.94
CA LEU A 110 12.08 5.90 2.56
C LEU A 110 13.39 5.70 1.78
N ARG A 111 14.53 6.11 2.34
CA ARG A 111 15.85 5.87 1.72
C ARG A 111 16.10 4.40 1.46
N ARG A 112 15.77 3.51 2.40
CA ARG A 112 15.91 2.05 2.20
C ARG A 112 15.05 1.54 1.04
N ILE A 113 13.85 2.07 0.84
CA ILE A 113 13.00 1.68 -0.30
C ILE A 113 13.64 2.14 -1.61
N LEU A 114 14.12 3.39 -1.66
CA LEU A 114 14.75 3.96 -2.85
C LEU A 114 16.10 3.33 -3.17
N ASN A 115 16.83 2.86 -2.14
CA ASN A 115 18.14 2.23 -2.29
C ASN A 115 18.05 0.74 -2.62
N ASN A 116 16.94 0.07 -2.25
CA ASN A 116 16.64 -1.24 -2.82
C ASN A 116 16.37 -1.03 -4.31
N GLN A 117 16.83 -1.95 -5.17
CA GLN A 117 16.57 -1.91 -6.61
C GLN A 117 15.04 -1.99 -6.86
N VAL A 118 14.39 -0.84 -6.85
CA VAL A 118 12.96 -0.69 -7.06
C VAL A 118 12.75 -0.07 -8.43
N LYS A 119 11.79 -0.62 -9.17
CA LYS A 119 11.36 -0.03 -10.43
C LYS A 119 10.19 0.89 -10.13
N ILE A 120 10.37 2.18 -10.35
CA ILE A 120 9.30 3.17 -10.20
C ILE A 120 8.31 2.99 -11.36
N LEU A 121 7.04 2.78 -11.03
CA LEU A 121 5.95 2.62 -12.00
C LEU A 121 5.14 3.91 -12.16
N TYR A 122 5.07 4.73 -11.12
CA TYR A 122 4.27 5.94 -11.08
C TYR A 122 4.77 6.91 -10.01
N THR A 123 4.63 8.20 -10.27
CA THR A 123 4.81 9.31 -9.33
C THR A 123 3.76 10.38 -9.61
N SER A 124 3.04 10.86 -8.60
CA SER A 124 2.10 11.96 -8.74
C SER A 124 2.83 13.30 -8.74
N GLN A 125 2.36 14.26 -9.54
CA GLN A 125 2.72 15.66 -9.35
C GLN A 125 1.99 16.18 -8.10
N LEU A 126 2.73 16.86 -7.21
CA LEU A 126 2.22 17.43 -5.95
C LEU A 126 1.54 18.79 -6.17
#